data_AF-A0A925KDW8-F1
#
_entry.id   AF-A0A925KDW8-F1
#
_cell.length_a   1.000
_cell.length_b   1.000
_cell.length_c   1.000
_cell.angle_alpha   90.00
_cell.angle_beta   90.00
_cell.angle_gamma   90.00
#
_symmetry.space_group_name_H-M   'P 1'
#
loop_
_entity.id
_entity.type
_entity.pdbx_description
1 polymer ?
#
loop_
_entity_poly.entity_id
_entity_poly.type
_entity_poly.pdbx_seq_one_letter_code
_entity_poly.pdbx_strand_id
1 'polypeptide(L)'
;MATVLAVLWTTAAGAVAASVPPDLKPCRLQGLEHDAWCGVLARPLDPAQAQGRQIELHYAVLPALARNKKPDPVFFFAGGPGQSAMGLAGTVSRLLARLSNRRDLVLIDQRGTGRSAPLLC
;
A
#
# COMPACT_ATOMS: atom_id res chain seq x y z
N MET A 1 -48.83 6.20 -36.11
CA MET A 1 -48.34 5.61 -34.84
C MET A 1 -46.89 5.22 -35.06
N ALA A 2 -45.95 6.00 -34.53
CA ALA A 2 -44.51 5.74 -34.65
C ALA A 2 -44.01 5.15 -33.33
N THR A 3 -43.60 3.88 -33.34
CA THR A 3 -43.03 3.18 -32.19
C THR A 3 -41.52 3.44 -32.14
N VAL A 4 -41.07 4.18 -31.12
CA VAL A 4 -39.65 4.40 -30.81
C VAL A 4 -39.18 3.24 -29.93
N LEU A 5 -38.29 2.39 -30.43
CA LEU A 5 -37.61 1.37 -29.61
C LEU A 5 -36.49 2.04 -28.79
N ALA A 6 -36.66 2.09 -27.46
CA ALA A 6 -35.62 2.47 -26.54
C ALA A 6 -34.67 1.27 -26.29
N VAL A 7 -33.42 1.38 -26.71
CA VAL A 7 -32.37 0.40 -26.40
C VAL A 7 -31.79 0.74 -25.03
N LEU A 8 -32.06 -0.10 -24.04
CA LEU A 8 -31.49 0.01 -22.69
C LEU A 8 -30.09 -0.62 -22.67
N TRP A 9 -29.07 0.22 -22.52
CA TRP A 9 -27.68 -0.23 -22.33
C TRP A 9 -27.46 -0.51 -20.84
N THR A 10 -27.42 -1.79 -20.45
CA THR A 10 -27.00 -2.19 -19.11
C THR A 10 -25.48 -2.10 -19.00
N THR A 11 -24.97 -1.08 -18.33
CA THR A 11 -23.55 -0.97 -17.97
C THR A 11 -23.27 -1.88 -16.77
N ALA A 12 -22.65 -3.04 -17.00
CA ALA A 12 -22.14 -3.88 -15.93
C ALA A 12 -20.86 -3.26 -15.34
N ALA A 13 -20.96 -2.69 -14.14
CA ALA A 13 -19.81 -2.27 -13.35
C ALA A 13 -19.10 -3.52 -12.80
N GLY A 14 -18.10 -4.01 -13.53
CA GLY A 14 -17.25 -5.11 -13.06
C GLY A 14 -16.36 -4.66 -11.89
N ALA A 15 -16.51 -5.30 -10.74
CA ALA A 15 -15.61 -5.09 -9.60
C ALA A 15 -14.24 -5.69 -9.92
N VAL A 16 -13.21 -4.85 -10.06
CA VAL A 16 -11.84 -5.30 -10.26
C VAL A 16 -11.34 -5.90 -8.95
N ALA A 17 -11.05 -7.19 -8.93
CA ALA A 17 -10.41 -7.83 -7.78
C ALA A 17 -8.97 -7.31 -7.65
N ALA A 18 -8.64 -6.66 -6.54
CA ALA A 18 -7.28 -6.20 -6.27
C ALA A 18 -6.35 -7.40 -6.00
N SER A 19 -5.50 -7.74 -6.97
CA SER A 19 -4.41 -8.70 -6.79
C SER A 19 -3.20 -8.02 -6.15
N VAL A 20 -2.46 -8.76 -5.31
CA VAL A 20 -1.16 -8.31 -4.80
C VAL A 20 -0.21 -8.15 -6.00
N PRO A 21 0.53 -7.02 -6.14
CA PRO A 21 1.48 -6.85 -7.23
C PRO A 21 2.52 -7.98 -7.25
N PRO A 22 2.91 -8.48 -8.44
CA PRO A 22 3.79 -9.65 -8.57
C PRO A 22 5.19 -9.44 -7.97
N ASP A 23 5.61 -8.18 -7.80
CA ASP A 23 6.95 -7.84 -7.31
C ASP A 23 7.07 -7.83 -5.78
N LEU A 24 5.98 -8.08 -5.05
CA LEU A 24 6.04 -8.17 -3.59
C LEU A 24 6.57 -9.53 -3.13
N LYS A 25 7.42 -9.50 -2.09
CA LYS A 25 7.96 -10.70 -1.46
C LYS A 25 7.43 -10.83 -0.02
N PRO A 26 7.17 -12.06 0.46
CA PRO A 26 6.82 -12.25 1.85
C PRO A 26 7.95 -11.75 2.76
N CYS A 27 7.61 -11.08 3.85
CA CYS A 27 8.56 -10.53 4.81
C CYS A 27 7.98 -10.51 6.22
N ARG A 28 8.85 -10.59 7.23
CA ARG A 28 8.47 -10.38 8.63
C ARG A 28 8.78 -8.96 9.07
N LEU A 29 7.81 -8.36 9.77
CA LEU A 29 7.96 -7.08 10.46
C LEU A 29 7.71 -7.27 11.95
N GLN A 30 8.36 -6.45 12.75
CA GLN A 30 8.28 -6.56 14.21
C GLN A 30 6.85 -6.31 14.70
N GLY A 31 6.38 -7.21 15.57
CA GLY A 31 5.08 -7.11 16.22
C GLY A 31 3.88 -7.47 15.34
N LEU A 32 4.09 -8.16 14.21
CA LEU A 32 3.03 -8.80 13.43
C LEU A 32 2.97 -10.30 13.70
N GLU A 33 1.75 -10.83 13.78
CA GLU A 33 1.46 -12.27 13.91
C GLU A 33 1.59 -13.02 12.57
N HIS A 34 1.44 -12.31 11.45
CA HIS A 34 1.44 -12.87 10.10
C HIS A 34 2.46 -12.15 9.22
N ASP A 35 2.96 -12.85 8.20
CA ASP A 35 3.86 -12.27 7.22
C ASP A 35 3.16 -11.11 6.48
N ALA A 36 3.92 -10.04 6.26
CA ALA A 36 3.55 -8.96 5.37
C ALA A 36 4.10 -9.23 3.95
N TRP A 37 3.68 -8.42 3.00
CA TRP A 37 4.24 -8.39 1.65
C TRP A 37 5.07 -7.12 1.48
N CYS A 38 6.39 -7.25 1.39
CA CYS A 38 7.29 -6.12 1.23
C CYS A 38 7.62 -5.88 -0.24
N GLY A 39 7.75 -4.61 -0.61
CA GLY A 39 8.14 -4.18 -1.94
C GLY A 39 9.08 -2.99 -1.92
N VAL A 40 9.59 -2.68 -3.11
CA VAL A 40 10.47 -1.54 -3.35
C VAL A 40 9.98 -0.77 -4.57
N LEU A 41 9.99 0.55 -4.48
CA LEU A 41 9.70 1.44 -5.60
C LEU A 41 10.91 2.35 -5.85
N ALA A 42 11.59 2.16 -6.98
CA ALA A 42 12.66 3.04 -7.41
C ALA A 42 12.08 4.39 -7.87
N ARG A 43 12.63 5.50 -7.34
CA ARG A 43 12.26 6.87 -7.72
C ARG A 43 13.51 7.74 -7.84
N PRO A 44 13.51 8.76 -8.72
CA PRO A 44 14.59 9.72 -8.75
C PRO A 44 14.64 10.49 -7.42
N LEU A 45 15.84 10.72 -6.93
CA LEU A 45 16.08 11.58 -5.78
C LEU A 45 15.59 12.99 -6.12
N ASP A 46 16.00 13.57 -7.23
CA ASP A 46 15.43 14.83 -7.70
C ASP A 46 14.36 14.55 -8.77
N PRO A 47 13.07 14.82 -8.53
CA PRO A 47 12.03 14.65 -9.55
C PRO A 47 12.26 15.46 -10.83
N ALA A 48 13.01 16.56 -10.77
CA ALA A 48 13.38 17.35 -11.95
C ALA A 48 14.50 16.68 -12.78
N GLN A 49 15.21 15.71 -12.21
CA GLN A 49 16.27 14.94 -12.88
C GLN A 49 15.87 13.46 -12.93
N ALA A 50 14.99 13.11 -13.87
CA ALA A 50 14.44 11.76 -13.98
C ALA A 50 15.52 10.67 -14.14
N GLN A 51 16.62 10.97 -14.83
CA GLN A 51 17.78 10.07 -15.02
C GLN A 51 18.87 10.27 -13.96
N GLY A 52 18.63 11.12 -12.95
CA GLY A 52 19.55 11.35 -11.84
C GLY A 52 19.62 10.16 -10.87
N ARG A 53 20.29 10.39 -9.72
CA ARG A 53 20.43 9.40 -8.65
C ARG A 53 19.05 8.83 -8.28
N GLN A 54 18.91 7.52 -8.32
CA GLN A 54 17.70 6.82 -7.87
C GLN A 54 17.80 6.51 -6.37
N ILE A 55 16.65 6.49 -5.70
CA ILE A 55 16.48 5.97 -4.35
C ILE A 55 15.40 4.89 -4.36
N GLU A 56 15.53 3.94 -3.44
CA GLU A 56 14.55 2.91 -3.21
C GLU A 56 13.61 3.35 -2.09
N LEU A 57 12.31 3.38 -2.40
CA LEU A 57 11.26 3.56 -1.39
C LEU A 57 10.73 2.18 -0.99
N HIS A 58 10.96 1.81 0.26
CA HIS A 58 10.49 0.56 0.83
C HIS A 58 9.07 0.73 1.38
N TYR A 59 8.26 -0.29 1.17
CA TYR A 59 6.91 -0.35 1.71
C TYR A 59 6.54 -1.79 2.08
N ALA A 60 5.51 -1.92 2.92
CA ALA A 60 4.90 -3.18 3.26
C ALA A 60 3.39 -3.13 3.11
N VAL A 61 2.81 -4.22 2.63
CA VAL A 61 1.36 -4.45 2.58
C VAL A 61 1.02 -5.48 3.65
N LEU A 62 0.20 -5.09 4.60
CA LEU A 62 -0.41 -5.98 5.58
C LEU A 62 -1.77 -6.39 5.00
N PRO A 63 -1.94 -7.67 4.60
CA PRO A 63 -3.20 -8.12 4.03
C PRO A 63 -4.36 -7.96 5.00
N ALA A 64 -5.53 -7.67 4.46
CA ALA A 64 -6.76 -7.75 5.23
C ALA A 64 -6.99 -9.18 5.77
N LEU A 65 -7.50 -9.29 6.99
CA LEU A 65 -7.76 -10.59 7.62
C LEU A 65 -8.99 -11.30 7.01
N ALA A 66 -10.01 -10.54 6.62
CA ALA A 66 -11.23 -11.11 6.04
C ALA A 66 -11.03 -11.50 4.57
N ARG A 67 -11.56 -12.67 4.18
CA ARG A 67 -11.55 -13.14 2.79
C ARG A 67 -12.31 -12.18 1.85
N ASN A 68 -13.38 -11.54 2.34
CA ASN A 68 -14.18 -10.55 1.61
C ASN A 68 -13.71 -9.11 1.87
N LYS A 69 -12.41 -8.88 1.70
CA LYS A 69 -11.80 -7.56 1.83
C LYS A 69 -12.35 -6.58 0.80
N LYS A 70 -12.31 -5.30 1.13
CA LYS A 70 -12.62 -4.21 0.21
C LYS A 70 -11.39 -3.94 -0.69
N PRO A 71 -11.60 -3.52 -1.95
CA PRO A 71 -10.51 -3.40 -2.92
C PRO A 71 -9.59 -2.19 -2.71
N ASP A 72 -10.00 -1.23 -1.88
CA ASP A 72 -9.32 0.05 -1.70
C ASP A 72 -8.45 0.06 -0.43
N PRO A 73 -7.10 0.01 -0.55
CA PRO A 73 -6.19 -0.06 0.59
C PRO A 73 -6.11 1.26 1.37
N VAL A 74 -5.54 1.22 2.56
CA VAL A 74 -5.26 2.41 3.38
C VAL A 74 -3.76 2.59 3.52
N PHE A 75 -3.27 3.76 3.11
CA PHE A 75 -1.86 4.11 3.20
C PHE A 75 -1.57 4.79 4.53
N PHE A 76 -0.54 4.32 5.21
CA PHE A 76 -0.09 4.85 6.48
C PHE A 76 1.33 5.42 6.34
N PHE A 77 1.47 6.67 6.77
CA PHE A 77 2.75 7.35 6.95
C PHE A 77 2.98 7.55 8.44
N ALA A 78 4.15 7.17 8.92
CA ALA A 78 4.53 7.47 10.30
C ALA A 78 4.74 8.98 10.49
N GLY A 79 4.37 9.47 11.67
CA GLY A 79 4.64 10.84 12.11
C GLY A 79 6.10 11.04 12.52
N GLY A 80 6.42 12.08 13.30
CA GLY A 80 7.80 12.37 13.69
C GLY A 80 8.21 13.78 13.35
N PRO A 81 9.11 14.06 12.40
CA PRO A 81 9.54 13.30 11.22
C PRO A 81 10.58 12.21 11.48
N GLY A 82 10.95 11.46 10.44
CA GLY A 82 12.04 10.49 10.48
C GLY A 82 11.64 9.06 10.87
N GLN A 83 10.41 8.85 11.35
CA GLN A 83 9.96 7.51 11.75
C GLN A 83 9.76 6.58 10.52
N SER A 84 9.99 5.30 10.76
CA SER A 84 9.70 4.23 9.80
C SER A 84 8.25 3.76 9.99
N ALA A 85 7.44 3.82 8.93
CA ALA A 85 6.10 3.23 8.97
C ALA A 85 6.18 1.70 9.07
N MET A 86 7.12 1.09 8.34
CA MET A 86 7.35 -0.36 8.42
C MET A 86 7.86 -0.79 9.81
N GLY A 87 8.66 0.04 10.46
CA GLY A 87 9.14 -0.17 11.83
C GLY A 87 8.04 -0.08 12.88
N LEU A 88 6.92 0.57 12.57
CA LEU A 88 5.74 0.68 13.44
C LEU A 88 4.65 -0.36 13.12
N ALA A 89 4.91 -1.33 12.24
CA ALA A 89 3.90 -2.24 11.72
C ALA A 89 3.04 -2.93 12.80
N GLY A 90 3.65 -3.49 13.84
CA GLY A 90 2.90 -4.13 14.92
C GLY A 90 2.00 -3.16 15.71
N THR A 91 2.47 -1.93 15.95
CA THR A 91 1.69 -0.89 16.62
C THR A 91 0.53 -0.43 15.74
N VAL A 92 0.79 -0.20 14.45
CA VAL A 92 -0.23 0.23 13.47
C VAL A 92 -1.29 -0.85 13.26
N SER A 93 -0.88 -2.12 13.14
CA SER A 93 -1.80 -3.26 13.02
C SER A 93 -2.79 -3.33 14.18
N ARG A 94 -2.31 -3.15 15.41
CA ARG A 94 -3.15 -3.12 16.62
C ARG A 94 -4.06 -1.88 16.66
N LEU A 95 -3.50 -0.69 16.39
CA LEU A 95 -4.26 0.56 16.41
C LEU A 95 -5.39 0.58 15.37
N LEU A 96 -5.13 0.00 14.20
CA LEU A 96 -6.06 -0.01 13.06
C LEU A 96 -6.76 -1.37 12.88
N ALA A 97 -6.82 -2.23 13.90
CA ALA A 97 -7.31 -3.61 13.78
C ALA A 97 -8.72 -3.73 13.15
N ARG A 98 -9.63 -2.79 13.48
CA ARG A 98 -10.98 -2.76 12.88
C ARG A 98 -10.94 -2.45 11.39
N LEU A 99 -10.03 -1.59 10.97
CA LEU A 99 -9.84 -1.20 9.58
C LEU A 99 -9.14 -2.31 8.80
N SER A 100 -8.04 -2.84 9.34
CA SER A 100 -7.26 -3.93 8.73
C SER A 100 -8.03 -5.25 8.62
N ASN A 101 -9.13 -5.42 9.36
CA ASN A 101 -9.99 -6.58 9.16
C ASN A 101 -10.53 -6.66 7.71
N ARG A 102 -10.84 -5.53 7.08
CA ARG A 102 -11.45 -5.50 5.73
C ARG A 102 -10.64 -4.73 4.69
N ARG A 103 -9.47 -4.20 5.04
CA ARG A 103 -8.65 -3.34 4.19
C ARG A 103 -7.20 -3.75 4.32
N ASP A 104 -6.49 -3.81 3.21
CA ASP A 104 -5.03 -3.91 3.28
C ASP A 104 -4.49 -2.58 3.84
N LEU A 105 -3.47 -2.66 4.71
CA LEU A 105 -2.72 -1.48 5.14
C LEU A 105 -1.39 -1.43 4.39
N VAL A 106 -1.08 -0.29 3.80
CA VAL A 106 0.19 -0.06 3.10
C VAL A 106 1.04 0.90 3.93
N LEU A 107 2.11 0.37 4.53
CA LEU A 107 3.04 1.13 5.36
C LEU A 107 4.20 1.58 4.48
N ILE A 108 4.40 2.90 4.36
CA ILE A 108 5.45 3.46 3.50
C ILE A 108 6.52 4.12 4.35
N ASP A 109 7.76 3.64 4.23
CA ASP A 109 8.91 4.38 4.70
C ASP A 109 9.15 5.53 3.72
N GLN A 110 8.93 6.76 4.20
CA GLN A 110 9.17 7.97 3.39
C GLN A 110 10.66 8.10 3.08
N ARG A 111 10.99 8.87 2.04
CA ARG A 111 12.39 9.20 1.74
C ARG A 111 13.09 9.73 2.99
N GLY A 112 14.28 9.22 3.27
CA GLY A 112 15.06 9.63 4.42
C GLY A 112 14.71 8.90 5.71
N THR A 113 13.70 8.01 5.71
CA THR A 113 13.21 7.31 6.91
C THR A 113 13.28 5.80 6.75
N GLY A 114 13.40 5.10 7.89
CA GLY A 114 13.40 3.64 7.94
C GLY A 114 14.40 3.00 6.97
N ARG A 115 13.90 2.20 6.04
CA ARG A 115 14.72 1.54 5.01
C ARG A 115 14.91 2.38 3.74
N SER A 116 14.14 3.45 3.58
CA SER A 116 14.10 4.27 2.36
C SER A 116 15.17 5.36 2.36
N ALA A 117 16.41 4.98 2.03
CA ALA A 117 17.57 5.89 1.99
C ALA A 117 17.72 6.72 3.29
N PRO A 118 17.90 6.06 4.46
CA PRO A 118 17.86 6.74 5.75
C PRO A 118 18.96 7.79 5.89
N LEU A 119 18.62 8.90 6.56
CA LEU A 119 19.59 9.93 6.93
C LEU A 119 20.26 9.52 8.26
N LEU A 120 21.56 9.24 8.20
CA LEU A 120 22.41 8.93 9.35
C LEU A 120 23.44 10.05 9.49
N CYS A 121 23.41 10.74 10.62
CA CYS A 121 24.26 11.88 10.93
C CYS A 121 25.34 11.50 11.94
#